data_AF-A0A7C3PUE3-F1
#
_entry.id   AF-A0A7C3PUE3-F1
#
_cell.length_a   1.000
_cell.length_b   1.000
_cell.length_c   1.000
_cell.angle_alpha   90.00
_cell.angle_beta   90.00
_cell.angle_gamma   90.00
#
_symmetry.space_group_name_H-M   'P 1'
#
loop_
_entity.id
_entity.type
_entity.pdbx_description
1 polymer ?
#
loop_
_entity_poly.entity_id
_entity_poly.type
_entity_poly.pdbx_seq_one_letter_code
_entity_poly.pdbx_strand_id
1 'polypeptide(L)'
;MALLAAAAAALASITLLNYLVVLTGVLLIVLFFSPLWRSQRAMAIKRALALPAITGVFLWAYLPYVIRLKDAGAFFYGGDRNFWDDTLHSLAASMLYDQSYMMALKLPLLLLFTAAAIAFLIRIFSILRSLAGREDIFPLALALVTGGCILSTIVQHRLLGTLYLMDRTALFFIPLFFLGMIVLATSPMRMAFPRYVIASLAVLAILHAGASFNLRYLLSWKEGAAVREAVSLLGKEKRTAEERVNLNIGIDFVFEPALNFYRVKDGLHWLNFVRTEPADSLNDFFLLYPHTKADPALFRAKLLAELDKGSARLYANGLRPVPRVVRTFYKDFESDEGANIHPASYGSGKRSCLTDTVFRYSAGCEYVIPDSLAGGHLMASFSARV
;
A
#
# COMPACT_ATOMS: atom_id res chain seq x y z
N MET A 1 -27.86 5.07 -7.43
CA MET A 1 -26.82 5.80 -6.67
C MET A 1 -25.92 4.87 -5.89
N ALA A 2 -26.38 4.13 -4.87
CA ALA A 2 -25.52 3.23 -4.07
C ALA A 2 -24.71 2.21 -4.92
N LEU A 3 -25.34 1.54 -5.89
CA LEU A 3 -24.64 0.59 -6.77
C LEU A 3 -23.59 1.28 -7.66
N LEU A 4 -23.88 2.48 -8.17
CA LEU A 4 -22.92 3.24 -8.98
C LEU A 4 -21.71 3.68 -8.15
N ALA A 5 -21.95 4.12 -6.90
CA ALA A 5 -20.87 4.43 -5.97
C ALA A 5 -20.05 3.19 -5.62
N ALA A 6 -20.70 2.04 -5.40
CA ALA A 6 -20.01 0.77 -5.16
C ALA A 6 -19.20 0.31 -6.39
N ALA A 7 -19.72 0.48 -7.60
CA ALA A 7 -19.02 0.16 -8.84
C ALA A 7 -17.81 1.09 -9.06
N ALA A 8 -17.98 2.39 -8.84
CA ALA A 8 -16.86 3.34 -8.89
C ALA A 8 -15.79 3.02 -7.82
N ALA A 9 -16.20 2.63 -6.62
CA ALA A 9 -15.28 2.19 -5.58
C ALA A 9 -14.55 0.90 -5.98
N ALA A 10 -15.22 -0.05 -6.63
CA ALA A 10 -14.62 -1.26 -7.16
C ALA A 10 -13.62 -1.00 -8.31
N LEU A 11 -13.82 0.07 -9.11
CA LEU A 11 -12.83 0.52 -10.09
C LEU A 11 -11.57 1.08 -9.42
N ALA A 12 -11.76 1.81 -8.32
CA ALA A 12 -10.65 2.39 -7.57
C ALA A 12 -9.86 1.33 -6.78
N SER A 13 -10.54 0.27 -6.30
CA SER A 13 -9.92 -0.83 -5.58
C SER A 13 -10.58 -2.17 -5.90
N ILE A 14 -9.78 -3.08 -6.46
CA ILE A 14 -10.18 -4.46 -6.77
C ILE A 14 -10.75 -5.21 -5.56
N THR A 15 -10.33 -4.87 -4.34
CA THR A 15 -10.77 -5.52 -3.11
C THR A 15 -12.24 -5.26 -2.81
N LEU A 16 -12.80 -4.16 -3.33
CA LEU A 16 -14.22 -3.80 -3.17
C LEU A 16 -15.13 -4.51 -4.17
N LEU A 17 -14.59 -5.34 -5.05
CA LEU A 17 -15.39 -6.20 -5.92
C LEU A 17 -16.28 -7.14 -5.11
N ASN A 18 -15.75 -7.68 -4.01
CA ASN A 18 -16.51 -8.52 -3.07
C ASN A 18 -17.71 -7.76 -2.50
N TYR A 19 -17.50 -6.50 -2.11
CA TYR A 19 -18.57 -5.63 -1.61
C TYR A 19 -19.64 -5.37 -2.69
N LEU A 20 -19.23 -5.07 -3.93
CA LEU A 20 -20.17 -4.83 -5.04
C LEU A 20 -21.05 -6.05 -5.34
N VAL A 21 -20.45 -7.25 -5.44
CA VAL A 21 -21.17 -8.49 -5.74
C VAL A 21 -22.16 -8.81 -4.63
N VAL A 22 -21.71 -8.75 -3.38
CA VAL A 22 -22.55 -9.02 -2.21
C VAL A 22 -23.68 -7.99 -2.11
N LEU A 23 -23.40 -6.69 -2.26
CA LEU A 23 -24.41 -5.64 -2.24
C LEU A 23 -25.47 -5.86 -3.32
N THR A 24 -25.06 -6.26 -4.53
CA THR A 24 -25.99 -6.58 -5.62
C THR A 24 -26.91 -7.73 -5.23
N GLY A 25 -26.35 -8.83 -4.69
CA GLY A 25 -27.12 -9.98 -4.22
C GLY A 25 -28.11 -9.61 -3.11
N VAL A 26 -27.69 -8.82 -2.12
CA VAL A 26 -28.56 -8.37 -1.03
C VAL A 26 -29.68 -7.47 -1.55
N LEU A 27 -29.39 -6.53 -2.45
CA LEU A 27 -30.42 -5.69 -3.06
C LEU A 27 -31.46 -6.51 -3.84
N LEU A 28 -31.03 -7.57 -4.53
CA LEU A 28 -31.95 -8.50 -5.20
C LEU A 28 -32.85 -9.23 -4.21
N ILE A 29 -32.28 -9.76 -3.12
CA ILE A 29 -33.04 -10.40 -2.04
C ILE A 29 -34.06 -9.41 -1.47
N VAL A 30 -33.63 -8.21 -1.08
CA VAL A 30 -34.52 -7.18 -0.52
C VAL A 30 -35.63 -6.80 -1.50
N LEU A 31 -35.33 -6.62 -2.79
CA LEU A 31 -36.34 -6.31 -3.80
C LEU A 31 -37.38 -7.42 -3.93
N PHE A 32 -36.95 -8.69 -3.95
CA PHE A 32 -37.82 -9.85 -4.14
C PHE A 32 -38.76 -10.07 -2.95
N PHE A 33 -38.28 -9.80 -1.73
CA PHE A 33 -39.07 -9.91 -0.50
C PHE A 33 -39.82 -8.62 -0.13
N SER A 34 -39.56 -7.50 -0.83
CA SER A 34 -40.24 -6.24 -0.53
C SER A 34 -41.74 -6.31 -0.88
N PRO A 35 -42.63 -5.74 -0.06
CA PRO A 35 -44.06 -5.67 -0.40
C PRO A 35 -44.33 -4.83 -1.67
N LEU A 36 -43.39 -3.96 -2.07
CA LEU A 36 -43.41 -3.22 -3.33
C LEU A 36 -43.38 -4.16 -4.55
N TRP A 37 -42.77 -5.34 -4.41
CA TRP A 37 -42.82 -6.38 -5.45
C TRP A 37 -44.26 -6.76 -5.80
N ARG A 38 -45.17 -6.82 -4.81
CA ARG A 38 -46.57 -7.22 -5.03
C ARG A 38 -47.38 -6.14 -5.75
N SER A 39 -47.17 -4.85 -5.46
CA SER A 39 -47.93 -3.76 -6.06
C SER A 39 -47.37 -3.26 -7.39
N GLN A 40 -46.07 -3.39 -7.65
CA GLN A 40 -45.40 -2.84 -8.83
C GLN A 40 -44.48 -3.87 -9.53
N ARG A 41 -44.98 -5.10 -9.73
CA ARG A 41 -44.20 -6.22 -10.31
C ARG A 41 -43.39 -5.85 -11.54
N ALA A 42 -43.98 -5.18 -12.53
CA ALA A 42 -43.30 -4.83 -13.77
C ALA A 42 -42.09 -3.90 -13.55
N MET A 43 -42.23 -2.90 -12.67
CA MET A 43 -41.14 -1.99 -12.34
C MET A 43 -40.08 -2.69 -11.47
N ALA A 44 -40.51 -3.57 -10.56
CA ALA A 44 -39.61 -4.33 -9.71
C ALA A 44 -38.76 -5.33 -10.51
N ILE A 45 -39.33 -6.02 -11.52
CA ILE A 45 -38.60 -6.90 -12.43
C ILE A 45 -37.57 -6.11 -13.24
N LYS A 46 -37.95 -4.95 -13.83
CA LYS A 46 -36.99 -4.10 -14.55
C LYS A 46 -35.81 -3.69 -13.68
N ARG A 47 -36.06 -3.31 -12.42
CA ARG A 47 -35.01 -2.97 -11.45
C ARG A 47 -34.17 -4.20 -11.07
N ALA A 48 -34.80 -5.34 -10.84
CA ALA A 48 -34.13 -6.59 -10.50
C ALA A 48 -33.27 -7.14 -11.65
N LEU A 49 -33.58 -6.84 -12.92
CA LEU A 49 -32.72 -7.17 -14.05
C LEU A 49 -31.59 -6.15 -14.24
N ALA A 50 -31.89 -4.86 -14.04
CA ALA A 50 -30.89 -3.80 -14.22
C ALA A 50 -29.71 -3.91 -13.25
N LEU A 51 -29.94 -4.29 -11.98
CA LEU A 51 -28.88 -4.42 -10.97
C LEU A 51 -27.79 -5.45 -11.37
N PRO A 52 -28.10 -6.73 -11.61
CA PRO A 52 -27.13 -7.72 -12.06
C PRO A 52 -26.64 -7.47 -13.48
N ALA A 53 -27.39 -6.77 -14.36
CA ALA A 53 -26.85 -6.35 -15.64
C ALA A 53 -25.69 -5.37 -15.48
N ILE A 54 -25.82 -4.35 -14.61
CA ILE A 54 -24.75 -3.39 -14.33
C ILE A 54 -23.54 -4.09 -13.71
N THR A 55 -23.76 -4.90 -12.66
CA THR A 55 -22.67 -5.64 -12.00
C THR A 55 -22.06 -6.68 -12.94
N GLY A 56 -22.85 -7.31 -13.80
CA GLY A 56 -22.40 -8.30 -14.79
C GLY A 56 -21.54 -7.69 -15.89
N VAL A 57 -21.94 -6.55 -16.47
CA VAL A 57 -21.12 -5.80 -17.43
C VAL A 57 -19.79 -5.39 -16.78
N PHE A 58 -19.85 -4.95 -15.53
CA PHE A 58 -18.66 -4.57 -14.77
C PHE A 58 -17.71 -5.75 -14.55
N LEU A 59 -18.24 -6.87 -14.06
CA LEU A 59 -17.47 -8.10 -13.86
C LEU A 59 -16.90 -8.62 -15.18
N TRP A 60 -17.68 -8.61 -16.26
CA TRP A 60 -17.21 -9.05 -17.57
C TRP A 60 -16.02 -8.20 -18.07
N ALA A 61 -16.05 -6.89 -17.86
CA ALA A 61 -14.94 -6.01 -18.22
C ALA A 61 -13.71 -6.22 -17.31
N TYR A 62 -13.89 -6.50 -16.02
CA TYR A 62 -12.82 -6.49 -15.03
C TYR A 62 -12.17 -7.88 -14.82
N LEU A 63 -12.95 -8.95 -14.88
CA LEU A 63 -12.53 -10.31 -14.55
C LEU A 63 -11.32 -10.80 -15.37
N PRO A 64 -11.19 -10.51 -16.68
CA PRO A 64 -10.00 -10.89 -17.44
C PRO A 64 -8.71 -10.31 -16.87
N TYR A 65 -8.75 -9.06 -16.36
CA TYR A 65 -7.59 -8.42 -15.74
C TYR A 65 -7.27 -9.05 -14.38
N VAL A 66 -8.30 -9.33 -13.58
CA VAL A 66 -8.12 -10.02 -12.28
C VAL A 66 -7.46 -11.39 -12.45
N ILE A 67 -7.90 -12.16 -13.45
CA ILE A 67 -7.33 -13.47 -13.76
C ILE A 67 -5.87 -13.33 -14.20
N ARG A 68 -5.56 -12.42 -15.13
CA ARG A 68 -4.17 -12.17 -15.56
C ARG A 68 -3.26 -11.72 -14.41
N LEU A 69 -3.76 -10.89 -13.50
CA LEU A 69 -3.02 -10.48 -12.30
C LEU A 69 -2.79 -11.65 -11.35
N LYS A 70 -3.78 -12.54 -11.19
CA LYS A 70 -3.63 -13.77 -10.41
C LYS A 70 -2.55 -14.67 -11.02
N ASP A 71 -2.63 -14.92 -12.32
CA ASP A 71 -1.71 -15.81 -13.04
C ASP A 71 -0.28 -15.25 -13.05
N ALA A 72 -0.14 -13.93 -13.02
CA ALA A 72 1.16 -13.25 -12.86
C ALA A 72 1.68 -13.22 -11.41
N GLY A 73 0.96 -13.80 -10.44
CA GLY A 73 1.36 -13.78 -9.03
C GLY A 73 1.28 -12.40 -8.37
N ALA A 74 0.53 -11.46 -8.94
CA ALA A 74 0.45 -10.08 -8.45
C ALA A 74 -0.35 -9.94 -7.13
N PHE A 75 -1.07 -10.99 -6.70
CA PHE A 75 -1.78 -11.02 -5.42
C PHE A 75 -0.90 -11.56 -4.28
N PHE A 76 0.27 -10.97 -4.11
CA PHE A 76 1.26 -11.37 -3.10
C PHE A 76 1.04 -10.72 -1.72
N TYR A 77 0.09 -9.80 -1.59
CA TYR A 77 -0.18 -9.09 -0.33
C TYR A 77 -1.46 -9.58 0.33
N GLY A 78 -1.34 -10.05 1.58
CA GLY A 78 -2.44 -10.56 2.40
C GLY A 78 -1.97 -11.67 3.35
N GLY A 79 -2.91 -12.32 4.03
CA GLY A 79 -2.64 -13.42 4.96
C GLY A 79 -3.11 -14.78 4.46
N ASP A 80 -2.58 -15.86 5.01
CA ASP A 80 -2.84 -17.24 4.56
C ASP A 80 -3.46 -18.14 5.64
N ARG A 81 -3.61 -17.66 6.89
CA ARG A 81 -4.07 -18.45 8.03
C ARG A 81 -5.58 -18.52 8.08
N ASN A 82 -6.23 -17.40 8.37
CA ASN A 82 -7.69 -17.30 8.44
C ASN A 82 -8.15 -15.84 8.52
N PHE A 83 -9.45 -15.63 8.29
CA PHE A 83 -10.08 -14.31 8.35
C PHE A 83 -9.86 -13.59 9.70
N TRP A 84 -9.79 -14.33 10.80
CA TRP A 84 -9.65 -13.72 12.12
C TRP A 84 -8.24 -13.19 12.38
N ASP A 85 -7.25 -14.07 12.25
CA ASP A 85 -5.85 -13.80 12.56
C ASP A 85 -5.21 -12.84 11.56
N ASP A 86 -5.68 -12.84 10.31
CA ASP A 86 -5.10 -12.00 9.28
C ASP A 86 -5.95 -10.76 9.02
N THR A 87 -7.27 -10.89 8.81
CA THR A 87 -8.11 -9.72 8.51
C THR A 87 -8.46 -8.90 9.75
N LEU A 88 -9.12 -9.49 10.74
CA LEU A 88 -9.58 -8.70 11.91
C LEU A 88 -8.42 -8.21 12.77
N HIS A 89 -7.40 -9.04 12.96
CA HIS A 89 -6.23 -8.68 13.75
C HIS A 89 -5.42 -7.56 13.11
N SER A 90 -5.17 -7.62 11.79
CA SER A 90 -4.49 -6.54 11.07
C SER A 90 -5.31 -5.27 11.04
N LEU A 91 -6.65 -5.39 10.91
CA LEU A 91 -7.54 -4.24 10.97
C LEU A 91 -7.52 -3.57 12.34
N ALA A 92 -7.58 -4.35 13.42
CA ALA A 92 -7.48 -3.85 14.78
C ALA A 92 -6.11 -3.20 15.05
N ALA A 93 -5.02 -3.78 14.55
CA ALA A 93 -3.69 -3.20 14.66
C ALA A 93 -3.57 -1.88 13.86
N SER A 94 -4.04 -1.88 12.61
CA SER A 94 -4.08 -0.70 11.74
C SER A 94 -4.91 0.44 12.35
N MET A 95 -6.03 0.11 12.99
CA MET A 95 -6.88 1.10 13.67
C MET A 95 -6.19 1.72 14.88
N LEU A 96 -5.21 1.04 15.49
CA LEU A 96 -4.47 1.54 16.65
C LEU A 96 -3.23 2.38 16.26
N TYR A 97 -2.91 2.49 14.97
CA TYR A 97 -1.88 3.37 14.43
C TYR A 97 -0.52 3.29 15.17
N ASP A 98 -0.09 2.07 15.51
CA ASP A 98 1.17 1.78 16.25
C ASP A 98 1.35 2.56 17.57
N GLN A 99 0.27 2.97 18.23
CA GLN A 99 0.36 3.66 19.51
C GLN A 99 0.92 2.75 20.62
N SER A 100 1.63 3.31 21.59
CA SER A 100 2.30 2.54 22.65
C SER A 100 1.35 1.69 23.51
N TYR A 101 0.10 2.14 23.68
CA TYR A 101 -0.95 1.41 24.39
C TYR A 101 -1.65 0.33 23.53
N MET A 102 -1.15 0.07 22.31
CA MET A 102 -1.73 -0.91 21.38
C MET A 102 -1.96 -2.26 22.04
N MET A 103 -1.01 -2.73 22.87
CA MET A 103 -1.12 -4.04 23.48
C MET A 103 -2.32 -4.16 24.44
N ALA A 104 -2.68 -3.08 25.14
CA ALA A 104 -3.80 -3.07 26.07
C ALA A 104 -5.16 -2.96 25.38
N LEU A 105 -5.26 -2.23 24.26
CA LEU A 105 -6.54 -1.98 23.58
C LEU A 105 -6.86 -2.98 22.47
N LYS A 106 -5.86 -3.74 21.99
CA LYS A 106 -6.04 -4.70 20.89
C LYS A 106 -7.04 -5.81 21.23
N LEU A 107 -6.93 -6.41 22.41
CA LEU A 107 -7.85 -7.47 22.85
C LEU A 107 -9.29 -6.94 23.03
N PRO A 108 -9.53 -5.80 23.73
CA PRO A 108 -10.86 -5.18 23.77
C PRO A 108 -11.48 -4.90 22.39
N LEU A 109 -10.71 -4.38 21.44
CA LEU A 109 -11.20 -4.12 20.08
C LEU A 109 -11.55 -5.40 19.34
N LEU A 110 -10.75 -6.45 19.48
CA LEU A 110 -11.04 -7.74 18.89
C LEU A 110 -12.34 -8.33 19.47
N LEU A 111 -12.48 -8.33 20.79
CA LEU A 111 -13.70 -8.78 21.49
C LEU A 111 -14.92 -7.95 21.04
N LEU A 112 -14.74 -6.65 20.79
CA LEU A 112 -15.79 -5.79 20.27
C LEU A 112 -16.23 -6.20 18.86
N PHE A 113 -15.29 -6.41 17.92
CA PHE A 113 -15.63 -6.89 16.58
C PHE A 113 -16.33 -8.25 16.63
N THR A 114 -15.89 -9.13 17.53
CA THR A 114 -16.51 -10.42 17.79
C THR A 114 -17.95 -10.26 18.26
N ALA A 115 -18.16 -9.43 19.28
CA ALA A 115 -19.48 -9.19 19.85
C ALA A 115 -20.42 -8.57 18.82
N ALA A 116 -19.92 -7.62 18.01
CA ALA A 116 -20.67 -7.03 16.91
C ALA A 116 -21.07 -8.10 15.88
N ALA A 117 -20.15 -8.98 15.46
CA ALA A 117 -20.43 -10.06 14.53
C ALA A 117 -21.46 -11.06 15.11
N ILE A 118 -21.34 -11.46 16.38
CA ILE A 118 -22.28 -12.37 17.04
C ILE A 118 -23.67 -11.73 17.15
N ALA A 119 -23.75 -10.49 17.65
CA ALA A 119 -25.01 -9.78 17.80
C ALA A 119 -25.75 -9.62 16.47
N PHE A 120 -24.98 -9.48 15.39
CA PHE A 120 -25.48 -9.43 14.04
C PHE A 120 -26.01 -10.76 13.54
N LEU A 121 -25.31 -11.86 13.80
CA LEU A 121 -25.82 -13.21 13.52
C LEU A 121 -27.13 -13.46 14.27
N ILE A 122 -27.19 -13.15 15.56
CA ILE A 122 -28.40 -13.26 16.38
C ILE A 122 -29.54 -12.42 15.76
N ARG A 123 -29.23 -11.21 15.28
CA ARG A 123 -30.23 -10.34 14.66
C ARG A 123 -30.73 -10.91 13.32
N ILE A 124 -29.85 -11.46 12.47
CA ILE A 124 -30.25 -12.18 11.25
C ILE A 124 -31.21 -13.31 11.60
N PHE A 125 -30.83 -14.18 12.54
CA PHE A 125 -31.67 -15.31 12.95
C PHE A 125 -33.01 -14.86 13.53
N SER A 126 -33.02 -13.80 14.34
CA SER A 126 -34.25 -13.24 14.90
C SER A 126 -35.20 -12.73 13.82
N ILE A 127 -34.68 -11.99 12.82
CA ILE A 127 -35.49 -11.42 11.74
C ILE A 127 -36.00 -12.52 10.80
N LEU A 128 -35.14 -13.49 10.44
CA LEU A 128 -35.53 -14.64 9.62
C LEU A 128 -36.64 -15.45 10.29
N ARG A 129 -36.60 -15.59 11.62
CA ARG A 129 -37.61 -16.32 12.39
C ARG A 129 -38.92 -15.55 12.52
N SER A 130 -38.90 -14.21 12.58
CA SER A 130 -40.08 -13.42 12.88
C SER A 130 -40.92 -13.02 11.66
N LEU A 131 -40.58 -13.45 10.44
CA LEU A 131 -41.24 -13.00 9.19
C LEU A 131 -41.40 -11.46 9.16
N ALA A 132 -40.49 -10.74 9.83
CA ALA A 132 -40.80 -9.44 10.43
C ALA A 132 -40.96 -8.30 9.42
N GLY A 133 -41.77 -7.34 9.85
CA GLY A 133 -42.23 -6.18 9.09
C GLY A 133 -41.14 -5.21 8.61
N ARG A 134 -41.59 -4.12 7.99
CA ARG A 134 -40.75 -3.21 7.20
C ARG A 134 -39.60 -2.53 7.97
N GLU A 135 -39.69 -2.44 9.30
CA GLU A 135 -38.72 -1.72 10.14
C GLU A 135 -37.36 -2.46 10.26
N ASP A 136 -37.33 -3.76 9.96
CA ASP A 136 -36.13 -4.60 10.12
C ASP A 136 -35.32 -4.78 8.84
N ILE A 137 -35.75 -4.19 7.72
CA ILE A 137 -35.11 -4.37 6.40
C ILE A 137 -33.69 -3.79 6.38
N PHE A 138 -33.48 -2.59 6.94
CA PHE A 138 -32.15 -1.98 6.93
C PHE A 138 -31.13 -2.75 7.79
N PRO A 139 -31.43 -3.09 9.06
CA PRO A 139 -30.58 -3.97 9.85
C PRO A 139 -30.28 -5.29 9.15
N LEU A 140 -31.28 -5.93 8.54
CA LEU A 140 -31.09 -7.19 7.81
C LEU A 140 -30.20 -7.01 6.58
N ALA A 141 -30.40 -5.95 5.79
CA ALA A 141 -29.61 -5.70 4.59
C ALA A 141 -28.14 -5.45 4.95
N LEU A 142 -27.89 -4.61 5.96
CA LEU A 142 -26.54 -4.44 6.51
C LEU A 142 -25.99 -5.79 6.99
N ALA A 143 -26.86 -6.60 7.62
CA ALA A 143 -26.56 -7.94 8.07
C ALA A 143 -26.01 -8.89 7.01
N LEU A 144 -26.75 -8.98 5.93
CA LEU A 144 -26.38 -9.80 4.79
C LEU A 144 -25.18 -9.23 4.04
N VAL A 145 -25.01 -7.90 4.00
CA VAL A 145 -23.87 -7.28 3.32
C VAL A 145 -22.57 -7.58 4.05
N THR A 146 -22.49 -7.34 5.37
CA THR A 146 -21.24 -7.59 6.11
C THR A 146 -20.96 -9.09 6.17
N GLY A 147 -21.96 -9.92 6.50
CA GLY A 147 -21.80 -11.38 6.53
C GLY A 147 -21.43 -11.96 5.17
N GLY A 148 -22.04 -11.46 4.09
CA GLY A 148 -21.71 -11.85 2.73
C GLY A 148 -20.31 -11.42 2.31
N CYS A 149 -19.81 -10.25 2.75
CA CYS A 149 -18.43 -9.84 2.49
C CYS A 149 -17.42 -10.76 3.21
N ILE A 150 -17.67 -11.11 4.47
CA ILE A 150 -16.84 -12.06 5.23
C ILE A 150 -16.84 -13.41 4.51
N LEU A 151 -18.02 -13.95 4.21
CA LEU A 151 -18.15 -15.23 3.53
C LEU A 151 -17.48 -15.21 2.15
N SER A 152 -17.65 -14.13 1.39
CA SER A 152 -17.02 -13.95 0.09
C SER A 152 -15.49 -14.03 0.20
N THR A 153 -14.88 -13.34 1.18
CA THR A 153 -13.42 -13.42 1.38
C THR A 153 -12.93 -14.83 1.71
N ILE A 154 -13.67 -15.57 2.53
CA ILE A 154 -13.35 -16.96 2.89
C ILE A 154 -13.49 -17.87 1.66
N VAL A 155 -14.60 -17.75 0.92
CA VAL A 155 -14.85 -18.53 -0.30
C VAL A 155 -13.81 -18.24 -1.37
N GLN A 156 -13.44 -16.97 -1.56
CA GLN A 156 -12.40 -16.55 -2.49
C GLN A 156 -11.05 -17.18 -2.14
N HIS A 157 -10.66 -17.14 -0.87
CA HIS A 157 -9.42 -17.79 -0.41
C HIS A 157 -9.45 -19.31 -0.67
N ARG A 158 -10.55 -19.99 -0.33
CA ARG A 158 -10.66 -21.45 -0.48
C ARG A 158 -10.77 -21.94 -1.92
N LEU A 159 -11.51 -21.23 -2.78
CA LEU A 159 -11.75 -21.64 -4.16
C LEU A 159 -10.71 -21.10 -5.14
N LEU A 160 -10.22 -19.87 -4.93
CA LEU A 160 -9.31 -19.19 -5.84
C LEU A 160 -7.86 -19.17 -5.35
N GLY A 161 -7.59 -19.59 -4.11
CA GLY A 161 -6.24 -19.59 -3.53
C GLY A 161 -5.70 -18.18 -3.28
N THR A 162 -6.57 -17.17 -3.17
CA THR A 162 -6.14 -15.78 -2.91
C THR A 162 -5.88 -15.56 -1.43
N LEU A 163 -5.00 -14.64 -1.07
CA LEU A 163 -4.75 -14.29 0.33
C LEU A 163 -5.96 -13.56 0.98
N TYR A 164 -6.09 -13.70 2.29
CA TYR A 164 -7.02 -12.91 3.11
C TYR A 164 -6.62 -11.44 3.09
N LEU A 165 -7.63 -10.57 3.11
CA LEU A 165 -7.44 -9.13 3.12
C LEU A 165 -6.78 -8.69 4.42
N MET A 166 -5.78 -7.81 4.34
CA MET A 166 -5.07 -7.23 5.48
C MET A 166 -4.94 -5.71 5.35
N ASP A 167 -4.79 -5.04 6.50
CA ASP A 167 -4.55 -3.60 6.62
C ASP A 167 -5.49 -2.76 5.74
N ARG A 168 -4.93 -1.97 4.81
CA ARG A 168 -5.66 -1.06 3.92
C ARG A 168 -6.69 -1.77 3.04
N THR A 169 -6.45 -3.04 2.69
CA THR A 169 -7.36 -3.80 1.81
C THR A 169 -8.64 -4.22 2.52
N ALA A 170 -8.62 -4.28 3.85
CA ALA A 170 -9.74 -4.65 4.71
C ALA A 170 -10.51 -3.44 5.29
N LEU A 171 -10.11 -2.20 4.97
CA LEU A 171 -10.67 -0.99 5.59
C LEU A 171 -12.18 -0.82 5.42
N PHE A 172 -12.77 -1.38 4.36
CA PHE A 172 -14.23 -1.30 4.16
C PHE A 172 -15.03 -2.09 5.21
N PHE A 173 -14.41 -3.03 5.92
CA PHE A 173 -15.05 -3.69 7.06
C PHE A 173 -15.26 -2.73 8.24
N ILE A 174 -14.42 -1.69 8.40
CA ILE A 174 -14.54 -0.71 9.48
C ILE A 174 -15.91 -0.02 9.48
N PRO A 175 -16.35 0.68 8.40
CA PRO A 175 -17.66 1.30 8.39
C PRO A 175 -18.79 0.28 8.49
N LEU A 176 -18.63 -0.92 7.96
CA LEU A 176 -19.63 -1.99 8.09
C LEU A 176 -19.83 -2.45 9.54
N PHE A 177 -18.75 -2.65 10.29
CA PHE A 177 -18.81 -3.00 11.71
C PHE A 177 -19.35 -1.84 12.55
N PHE A 178 -18.91 -0.60 12.30
CA PHE A 178 -19.43 0.57 13.01
C PHE A 178 -20.92 0.79 12.78
N LEU A 179 -21.39 0.70 11.53
CA LEU A 179 -22.82 0.77 11.24
C LEU A 179 -23.59 -0.35 11.95
N GLY A 180 -23.03 -1.57 11.98
CA GLY A 180 -23.59 -2.69 12.73
C GLY A 180 -23.75 -2.36 14.21
N MET A 181 -22.71 -1.78 14.84
CA MET A 181 -22.76 -1.35 16.24
C MET A 181 -23.79 -0.25 16.48
N ILE A 182 -23.91 0.73 15.58
CA ILE A 182 -24.92 1.80 15.69
C ILE A 182 -26.32 1.20 15.65
N VAL A 183 -26.59 0.29 14.71
CA VAL A 183 -27.88 -0.41 14.62
C VAL A 183 -28.18 -1.20 15.89
N LEU A 184 -27.18 -1.84 16.50
CA LEU A 184 -27.34 -2.56 17.76
C LEU A 184 -27.62 -1.60 18.93
N ALA A 185 -26.95 -0.45 19.00
CA ALA A 185 -27.17 0.56 20.03
C ALA A 185 -28.57 1.18 19.96
N THR A 186 -29.05 1.47 18.75
CA THR A 186 -30.34 2.14 18.52
C THR A 186 -31.52 1.18 18.56
N SER A 187 -31.28 -0.12 18.39
CA SER A 187 -32.30 -1.15 18.54
C SER A 187 -33.00 -1.02 19.91
N PRO A 188 -34.33 -1.23 20.00
CA PRO A 188 -35.09 -1.19 21.24
C PRO A 188 -34.81 -2.41 22.14
N MET A 189 -33.56 -2.90 22.16
CA MET A 189 -33.13 -3.92 23.11
C MET A 189 -33.42 -3.43 24.53
N ARG A 190 -34.10 -4.27 25.32
CA ARG A 190 -34.47 -3.97 26.71
C ARG A 190 -33.28 -3.76 27.66
N MET A 191 -32.06 -3.95 27.17
CA MET A 191 -30.85 -3.82 27.97
C MET A 191 -30.24 -2.43 27.74
N ALA A 192 -30.15 -1.61 28.79
CA ALA A 192 -29.44 -0.34 28.75
C ALA A 192 -27.91 -0.53 28.64
N PHE A 193 -27.40 -1.68 29.12
CA PHE A 193 -25.97 -1.99 29.20
C PHE A 193 -25.22 -1.90 27.85
N PRO A 194 -25.67 -2.52 26.73
CA PRO A 194 -25.02 -2.39 25.43
C PRO A 194 -24.89 -0.94 24.95
N ARG A 195 -25.87 -0.07 25.25
CA ARG A 195 -25.83 1.34 24.85
C ARG A 195 -24.71 2.09 25.54
N TYR A 196 -24.54 1.89 26.85
CA TYR A 196 -23.45 2.49 27.61
C TYR A 196 -22.08 1.97 27.15
N VAL A 197 -21.96 0.67 26.86
CA VAL A 197 -20.73 0.09 26.33
C VAL A 197 -20.37 0.74 24.98
N ILE A 198 -21.33 0.84 24.05
CA ILE A 198 -21.10 1.44 22.73
C ILE A 198 -20.77 2.93 22.84
N ALA A 199 -21.46 3.67 23.71
CA ALA A 199 -21.16 5.08 23.95
C ALA A 199 -19.75 5.28 24.52
N SER A 200 -19.34 4.48 25.51
CA SER A 200 -17.99 4.51 26.07
C SER A 200 -16.93 4.19 25.00
N LEU A 201 -17.19 3.21 24.14
CA LEU A 201 -16.29 2.87 23.05
C LEU A 201 -16.20 3.97 21.99
N ALA A 202 -17.30 4.67 21.70
CA ALA A 202 -17.27 5.82 20.81
C ALA A 202 -16.41 6.95 21.38
N VAL A 203 -16.52 7.22 22.69
CA VAL A 203 -15.65 8.19 23.38
C VAL A 203 -14.18 7.76 23.30
N LEU A 204 -13.88 6.50 23.60
CA LEU A 204 -12.51 5.97 23.47
C LEU A 204 -11.98 6.05 22.03
N ALA A 205 -12.82 5.79 21.03
CA ALA A 205 -12.45 5.92 19.63
C ALA A 205 -12.14 7.37 19.24
N ILE A 206 -12.90 8.35 19.76
CA ILE A 206 -12.63 9.77 19.54
C ILE A 206 -11.31 10.19 20.21
N LEU A 207 -11.08 9.76 21.46
CA LEU A 207 -9.83 10.03 22.17
C LEU A 207 -8.63 9.39 21.44
N HIS A 208 -8.79 8.15 20.99
CA HIS A 208 -7.79 7.46 20.18
C HIS A 208 -7.54 8.19 18.87
N ALA A 209 -8.58 8.58 18.13
CA ALA A 209 -8.45 9.33 16.89
C ALA A 209 -7.70 10.64 17.10
N GLY A 210 -7.96 11.36 18.20
CA GLY A 210 -7.21 12.56 18.58
C GLY A 210 -5.74 12.27 18.89
N ALA A 211 -5.44 11.20 19.64
CA ALA A 211 -4.07 10.80 19.98
C ALA A 211 -3.27 10.26 18.79
N SER A 212 -3.95 9.60 17.85
CA SER A 212 -3.36 9.00 16.65
C SER A 212 -3.40 9.92 15.43
N PHE A 213 -3.97 11.12 15.55
CA PHE A 213 -4.11 12.04 14.44
C PHE A 213 -2.72 12.44 13.93
N ASN A 214 -2.44 12.12 12.66
CA ASN A 214 -1.13 12.34 12.07
C ASN A 214 -1.28 12.87 10.64
N LEU A 215 -0.81 14.10 10.42
CA LEU A 215 -0.76 14.74 9.10
C LEU A 215 0.61 14.60 8.40
N ARG A 216 1.59 14.01 9.09
CA ARG A 216 2.97 13.87 8.57
C ARG A 216 3.10 12.66 7.66
N TYR A 217 2.45 11.55 7.99
CA TYR A 217 2.53 10.32 7.23
C TYR A 217 1.23 9.51 7.26
N LEU A 218 1.15 8.52 6.37
CA LEU A 218 0.17 7.44 6.41
C LEU A 218 0.85 6.21 7.00
N LEU A 219 0.14 5.41 7.82
CA LEU A 219 0.72 4.28 8.54
C LEU A 219 1.52 3.33 7.64
N SER A 220 0.94 2.96 6.49
CA SER A 220 1.59 2.04 5.52
C SER A 220 2.68 2.68 4.65
N TRP A 221 2.97 3.97 4.85
CA TRP A 221 3.96 4.76 4.11
C TRP A 221 4.77 5.65 5.05
N LYS A 222 4.98 5.20 6.29
CA LYS A 222 5.67 5.96 7.33
C LYS A 222 7.11 6.28 6.90
N GLU A 223 7.74 5.35 6.22
CA GLU A 223 9.07 5.46 5.62
C GLU A 223 9.17 6.65 4.66
N GLY A 224 8.08 6.99 3.98
CA GLY A 224 8.05 8.13 3.06
C GLY A 224 8.29 9.48 3.77
N ALA A 225 7.91 9.61 5.04
CA ALA A 225 8.22 10.81 5.82
C ALA A 225 9.70 10.89 6.20
N ALA A 226 10.32 9.76 6.55
CA ALA A 226 11.76 9.70 6.80
C ALA A 226 12.55 10.02 5.53
N VAL A 227 12.16 9.45 4.38
CA VAL A 227 12.79 9.74 3.08
C VAL A 227 12.70 11.22 2.71
N ARG A 228 11.53 11.84 2.91
CA ARG A 228 11.36 13.28 2.66
C ARG A 228 12.32 14.12 3.50
N GLU A 229 12.50 13.76 4.77
CA GLU A 229 13.43 14.43 5.67
C GLU A 229 14.88 14.19 5.25
N ALA A 230 15.24 12.95 4.88
CA ALA A 230 16.57 12.58 4.38
C ALA A 230 16.93 13.39 3.13
N VAL A 231 16.04 13.46 2.14
CA VAL A 231 16.22 14.23 0.91
C VAL A 231 16.48 15.71 1.20
N SER A 232 15.74 16.28 2.13
CA SER A 232 15.93 17.68 2.56
C SER A 232 17.32 17.90 3.18
N LEU A 233 17.80 16.96 4.00
CA LEU A 233 19.14 17.02 4.59
C LEU A 233 20.25 16.83 3.55
N LEU A 234 20.10 15.85 2.65
CA LEU A 234 21.02 15.64 1.53
C LEU A 234 21.14 16.88 0.65
N GLY A 235 20.02 17.56 0.37
CA GLY A 235 20.02 18.81 -0.37
C GLY A 235 20.80 19.94 0.32
N LYS A 236 20.84 19.96 1.66
CA LYS A 236 21.65 20.92 2.43
C LYS A 236 23.14 20.56 2.37
N GLU A 237 23.49 19.29 2.55
CA GLU A 237 24.87 18.80 2.46
C GLU A 237 25.45 18.92 1.05
N LYS A 238 24.62 18.75 0.00
CA LYS A 238 25.07 18.93 -1.38
C LYS A 238 25.41 20.39 -1.70
N ARG A 239 24.70 21.35 -1.10
CA ARG A 239 24.99 22.79 -1.27
C ARG A 239 26.32 23.20 -0.64
N THR A 240 26.80 22.48 0.35
CA THR A 240 28.10 22.75 1.00
C THR A 240 29.25 22.00 0.31
N ALA A 241 28.97 20.87 -0.35
CA ALA A 241 29.95 20.09 -1.10
C ALA A 241 29.89 20.38 -2.60
N GLU A 242 30.68 21.34 -3.08
CA GLU A 242 30.80 21.68 -4.51
C GLU A 242 31.53 20.59 -5.34
N GLU A 243 32.21 19.64 -4.69
CA GLU A 243 33.23 18.77 -5.31
C GLU A 243 32.71 17.65 -6.24
N ARG A 244 31.47 17.15 -6.07
CA ARG A 244 30.91 16.08 -6.92
C ARG A 244 29.65 16.52 -7.65
N VAL A 245 29.53 16.16 -8.92
CA VAL A 245 28.34 16.47 -9.73
C VAL A 245 27.14 15.63 -9.28
N ASN A 246 27.37 14.34 -8.96
CA ASN A 246 26.33 13.39 -8.56
C ASN A 246 26.65 12.70 -7.22
N LEU A 247 25.62 12.33 -6.46
CA LEU A 247 25.68 11.61 -5.20
C LEU A 247 25.07 10.22 -5.31
N ASN A 248 25.71 9.25 -4.68
CA ASN A 248 25.23 7.88 -4.49
C ASN A 248 24.78 7.68 -3.04
N ILE A 249 23.69 6.95 -2.86
CA ILE A 249 23.15 6.64 -1.54
C ILE A 249 22.83 5.15 -1.44
N GLY A 250 23.43 4.49 -0.44
CA GLY A 250 23.09 3.12 -0.09
C GLY A 250 21.82 3.11 0.75
N ILE A 251 20.87 2.24 0.45
CA ILE A 251 19.57 2.21 1.11
C ILE A 251 19.10 0.80 1.42
N ASP A 252 18.20 0.68 2.38
CA ASP A 252 17.34 -0.50 2.48
C ASP A 252 16.21 -0.46 1.44
N PHE A 253 15.78 -1.65 0.99
CA PHE A 253 14.78 -1.83 -0.06
C PHE A 253 13.51 -0.99 0.09
N VAL A 254 13.03 -0.85 1.33
CA VAL A 254 11.79 -0.12 1.62
C VAL A 254 11.83 1.35 1.16
N PHE A 255 13.03 1.95 1.14
CA PHE A 255 13.19 3.37 0.86
C PHE A 255 13.29 3.65 -0.63
N GLU A 256 13.58 2.64 -1.46
CA GLU A 256 13.85 2.79 -2.90
C GLU A 256 12.71 3.49 -3.63
N PRO A 257 11.43 3.06 -3.49
CA PRO A 257 10.35 3.68 -4.26
C PRO A 257 10.13 5.14 -3.87
N ALA A 258 10.16 5.43 -2.57
CA ALA A 258 9.93 6.77 -2.06
C ALA A 258 11.08 7.72 -2.45
N LEU A 259 12.32 7.26 -2.38
CA LEU A 259 13.49 8.09 -2.66
C LEU A 259 13.56 8.44 -4.16
N ASN A 260 13.31 7.46 -5.03
CA ASN A 260 13.21 7.70 -6.47
C ASN A 260 12.01 8.58 -6.85
N PHE A 261 10.88 8.46 -6.12
CA PHE A 261 9.76 9.38 -6.30
C PHE A 261 10.15 10.83 -6.01
N TYR A 262 10.77 11.10 -4.85
CA TYR A 262 11.22 12.46 -4.51
C TYR A 262 12.34 12.96 -5.44
N ARG A 263 13.24 12.08 -5.90
CA ARG A 263 14.27 12.41 -6.89
C ARG A 263 13.66 12.97 -8.17
N VAL A 264 12.63 12.33 -8.70
CA VAL A 264 11.92 12.77 -9.92
C VAL A 264 11.07 14.01 -9.63
N LYS A 265 10.24 13.95 -8.58
CA LYS A 265 9.30 15.01 -8.21
C LYS A 265 9.98 16.35 -7.95
N ASP A 266 11.07 16.33 -7.19
CA ASP A 266 11.77 17.55 -6.75
C ASP A 266 12.95 17.92 -7.69
N GLY A 267 13.13 17.20 -8.81
CA GLY A 267 14.17 17.49 -9.79
C GLY A 267 15.60 17.33 -9.24
N LEU A 268 15.85 16.30 -8.44
CA LEU A 268 17.15 16.06 -7.80
C LEU A 268 18.11 15.39 -8.79
N HIS A 269 18.48 16.11 -9.84
CA HIS A 269 19.36 15.61 -10.90
C HIS A 269 20.76 15.23 -10.41
N TRP A 270 21.18 15.79 -9.26
CA TRP A 270 22.44 15.48 -8.59
C TRP A 270 22.38 14.19 -7.76
N LEU A 271 21.20 13.60 -7.54
CA LEU A 271 21.08 12.32 -6.86
C LEU A 271 20.93 11.24 -7.93
N ASN A 272 21.84 10.26 -7.92
CA ASN A 272 21.77 9.15 -8.86
C ASN A 272 20.51 8.30 -8.63
N PHE A 273 20.09 7.56 -9.66
CA PHE A 273 18.98 6.62 -9.52
C PHE A 273 19.33 5.60 -8.45
N VAL A 274 18.47 5.50 -7.43
CA VAL A 274 18.78 4.68 -6.26
C VAL A 274 18.25 3.28 -6.48
N ARG A 275 19.08 2.28 -6.23
CA ARG A 275 18.72 0.87 -6.28
C ARG A 275 19.03 0.24 -4.94
N THR A 276 18.27 -0.79 -4.61
CA THR A 276 18.59 -1.69 -3.52
C THR A 276 19.79 -2.52 -3.91
N GLU A 277 20.96 -1.99 -3.60
CA GLU A 277 22.24 -2.69 -3.70
C GLU A 277 22.84 -2.81 -2.29
N PRO A 278 23.67 -3.83 -2.03
CA PRO A 278 24.39 -3.93 -0.77
C PRO A 278 25.10 -2.60 -0.47
N ALA A 279 25.11 -2.19 0.79
CA ALA A 279 25.86 -1.01 1.20
C ALA A 279 27.31 -1.16 0.74
N ASP A 280 27.73 -0.27 -0.16
CA ASP A 280 29.09 -0.20 -0.69
C ASP A 280 29.78 1.06 -0.16
N SER A 281 31.08 0.93 0.06
CA SER A 281 32.06 2.00 0.29
C SER A 281 32.03 3.12 -0.76
N LEU A 282 31.48 2.87 -1.95
CA LEU A 282 31.29 3.87 -3.00
C LEU A 282 30.09 4.80 -2.78
N ASN A 283 29.18 4.48 -1.85
CA ASN A 283 28.06 5.37 -1.54
C ASN A 283 28.54 6.57 -0.71
N ASP A 284 28.08 7.77 -1.03
CA ASP A 284 28.40 8.98 -0.27
C ASP A 284 27.61 9.04 1.04
N PHE A 285 26.39 8.50 1.03
CA PHE A 285 25.49 8.45 2.18
C PHE A 285 24.83 7.08 2.32
N PHE A 286 24.30 6.80 3.51
CA PHE A 286 23.51 5.61 3.79
C PHE A 286 22.21 5.99 4.49
N LEU A 287 21.07 5.54 3.97
CA LEU A 287 19.76 5.64 4.62
C LEU A 287 19.27 4.24 5.00
N LEU A 288 19.42 3.91 6.28
CA LEU A 288 19.24 2.56 6.79
C LEU A 288 18.22 2.52 7.93
N TYR A 289 17.55 1.39 8.09
CA TYR A 289 16.80 1.07 9.30
C TYR A 289 17.73 0.92 10.50
N PRO A 290 17.26 1.23 11.72
CA PRO A 290 18.05 1.05 12.95
C PRO A 290 18.56 -0.38 13.20
N HIS A 291 17.85 -1.38 12.64
CA HIS A 291 18.12 -2.81 12.86
C HIS A 291 18.66 -3.50 11.61
N THR A 292 19.08 -2.74 10.60
CA THR A 292 19.65 -3.31 9.39
C THR A 292 20.98 -4.02 9.66
N LYS A 293 21.22 -5.12 8.94
CA LYS A 293 22.44 -5.93 9.07
C LYS A 293 23.70 -5.25 8.55
N ALA A 294 23.56 -4.21 7.71
CA ALA A 294 24.69 -3.42 7.27
C ALA A 294 25.28 -2.68 8.47
N ASP A 295 26.54 -3.00 8.80
CA ASP A 295 27.24 -2.37 9.91
C ASP A 295 27.81 -1.01 9.45
N PRO A 296 27.29 0.14 9.93
CA PRO A 296 27.80 1.45 9.57
C PRO A 296 29.27 1.66 9.97
N ALA A 297 29.78 0.87 10.93
CA ALA A 297 31.18 0.91 11.35
C ALA A 297 32.13 0.45 10.23
N LEU A 298 31.69 -0.44 9.35
CA LEU A 298 32.47 -0.88 8.18
C LEU A 298 32.84 0.29 7.25
N PHE A 299 32.01 1.33 7.21
CA PHE A 299 32.21 2.51 6.36
C PHE A 299 32.72 3.74 7.13
N ARG A 300 33.12 3.57 8.40
CA ARG A 300 33.40 4.68 9.34
C ARG A 300 32.30 5.75 9.29
N ALA A 301 31.06 5.32 9.09
CA ALA A 301 29.98 6.24 8.74
C ALA A 301 29.62 7.12 9.93
N LYS A 302 29.49 8.43 9.70
CA LYS A 302 29.07 9.40 10.71
C LYS A 302 27.56 9.55 10.64
N LEU A 303 26.87 9.29 11.75
CA LEU A 303 25.44 9.56 11.85
C LEU A 303 25.19 11.07 11.68
N LEU A 304 24.36 11.42 10.70
CA LEU A 304 23.94 12.80 10.46
C LEU A 304 22.63 13.11 11.19
N ALA A 305 21.67 12.21 11.10
CA ALA A 305 20.36 12.39 11.71
C ALA A 305 19.65 11.05 11.96
N GLU A 306 18.90 10.99 13.05
CA GLU A 306 17.84 10.02 13.25
C GLU A 306 16.52 10.62 12.76
N LEU A 307 15.85 9.92 11.85
CA LEU A 307 14.69 10.43 11.10
C LEU A 307 13.40 9.83 11.64
N ASP A 308 12.33 10.64 11.62
CA ASP A 308 10.98 10.29 12.06
C ASP A 308 10.92 9.36 13.30
N LYS A 309 11.38 9.91 14.45
CA LYS A 309 11.43 9.21 15.75
C LYS A 309 12.22 7.88 15.71
N GLY A 310 13.27 7.84 14.91
CA GLY A 310 14.17 6.69 14.82
C GLY A 310 13.67 5.59 13.90
N SER A 311 12.73 5.85 12.98
CA SER A 311 12.34 4.85 11.98
C SER A 311 13.42 4.64 10.91
N ALA A 312 14.29 5.63 10.69
CA ALA A 312 15.44 5.51 9.81
C ALA A 312 16.62 6.34 10.35
N ARG A 313 17.82 6.05 9.86
CA ARG A 313 19.04 6.77 10.19
C ARG A 313 19.77 7.13 8.90
N LEU A 314 20.17 8.39 8.81
CA LEU A 314 20.99 8.90 7.71
C LEU A 314 22.43 9.03 8.17
N TYR A 315 23.34 8.39 7.46
CA TYR A 315 24.77 8.44 7.72
C TYR A 315 25.50 9.07 6.53
N ALA A 316 26.54 9.84 6.82
CA ALA A 316 27.56 10.21 5.84
C ALA A 316 28.66 9.14 5.85
N ASN A 317 29.07 8.68 4.69
CA ASN A 317 30.22 7.79 4.58
C ASN A 317 31.48 8.53 5.06
N GLY A 318 32.19 7.96 6.05
CA GLY A 318 33.42 8.55 6.59
C GLY A 318 34.67 8.07 5.85
N LEU A 319 34.58 6.98 5.10
CA LEU A 319 35.63 6.49 4.21
C LEU A 319 35.64 7.20 2.86
N ARG A 320 35.08 8.43 2.76
CA ARG A 320 34.99 9.23 1.52
C ARG A 320 36.21 8.99 0.65
N PRO A 321 36.14 8.10 -0.36
CA PRO A 321 37.25 7.96 -1.27
C PRO A 321 37.27 9.30 -2.00
N VAL A 322 38.34 10.07 -1.84
CA VAL A 322 38.55 11.26 -2.68
C VAL A 322 38.66 10.70 -4.09
N PRO A 323 37.64 10.87 -4.94
CA PRO A 323 37.66 10.25 -6.24
C PRO A 323 38.74 11.00 -7.02
N ARG A 324 39.87 10.34 -7.27
CA ARG A 324 40.84 10.87 -8.21
C ARG A 324 40.24 10.61 -9.59
N VAL A 325 39.72 11.66 -10.22
CA VAL A 325 39.28 11.57 -11.61
C VAL A 325 40.54 11.35 -12.45
N VAL A 326 40.84 10.08 -12.75
CA VAL A 326 42.02 9.70 -13.54
C VAL A 326 41.81 10.11 -15.01
N ARG A 327 40.57 9.98 -15.51
CA ARG A 327 40.20 10.34 -16.88
C ARG A 327 38.69 10.48 -17.03
N THR A 328 38.23 11.56 -17.66
CA THR A 328 36.82 11.73 -18.05
C THR A 328 36.66 11.31 -19.50
N PHE A 329 35.74 10.39 -19.77
CA PHE A 329 35.37 9.99 -21.13
C PHE A 329 34.00 10.54 -21.46
N TYR A 330 33.93 11.33 -22.53
CA TYR A 330 32.67 11.74 -23.15
C TYR A 330 32.51 10.89 -24.40
N LYS A 331 31.53 9.98 -24.40
CA LYS A 331 31.16 9.26 -25.61
C LYS A 331 29.96 9.97 -26.20
N ASP A 332 30.16 10.62 -27.34
CA ASP A 332 29.05 10.96 -28.22
C ASP A 332 28.67 9.71 -28.98
N PHE A 333 27.40 9.49 -29.03
CA PHE A 333 26.80 8.20 -29.07
C PHE A 333 25.85 8.23 -30.33
N GLU A 334 25.46 9.41 -30.86
CA GLU A 334 24.85 9.58 -32.21
C GLU A 334 25.81 10.32 -33.18
N SER A 335 27.09 9.98 -33.17
CA SER A 335 27.95 10.29 -34.32
C SER A 335 27.95 9.10 -35.28
N ASP A 336 27.58 9.34 -36.54
CA ASP A 336 27.47 8.35 -37.63
C ASP A 336 28.82 7.80 -38.11
N GLU A 337 29.92 8.02 -37.37
CA GLU A 337 31.21 7.42 -37.73
C GLU A 337 31.19 5.93 -37.35
N GLY A 338 30.98 5.12 -38.40
CA GLY A 338 30.79 3.68 -38.35
C GLY A 338 31.73 2.96 -37.40
N ALA A 339 31.13 2.35 -36.38
CA ALA A 339 31.82 1.43 -35.48
C ALA A 339 32.11 0.11 -36.21
N ASN A 340 33.39 -0.13 -36.53
CA ASN A 340 33.93 -1.48 -36.52
C ASN A 340 33.97 -1.92 -35.04
N ILE A 341 33.01 -2.74 -34.66
CA ILE A 341 32.79 -3.22 -33.29
C ILE A 341 33.79 -4.35 -33.02
N HIS A 342 34.88 -4.06 -32.30
CA HIS A 342 35.63 -5.09 -31.59
C HIS A 342 34.75 -5.68 -30.46
N PRO A 343 34.94 -6.95 -30.02
CA PRO A 343 34.12 -7.63 -28.99
C PRO A 343 34.05 -6.95 -27.61
N ALA A 344 34.72 -5.81 -27.46
CA ALA A 344 34.77 -4.97 -26.28
C ALA A 344 34.00 -3.64 -26.43
N SER A 345 33.07 -3.51 -27.38
CA SER A 345 32.36 -2.24 -27.62
C SER A 345 30.85 -2.35 -27.45
N TYR A 346 30.34 -1.64 -26.43
CA TYR A 346 28.94 -1.22 -26.33
C TYR A 346 28.82 0.29 -26.64
N GLY A 347 27.83 0.62 -27.45
CA GLY A 347 27.42 1.96 -27.87
C GLY A 347 26.11 2.41 -27.19
N SER A 348 25.71 3.63 -27.47
CA SER A 348 24.48 4.34 -27.07
C SER A 348 24.39 5.59 -27.97
N GLY A 349 23.33 6.43 -27.96
CA GLY A 349 23.08 7.62 -28.86
C GLY A 349 23.30 9.04 -28.26
N LYS A 350 23.20 10.19 -28.95
CA LYS A 350 23.15 11.60 -28.41
C LYS A 350 22.08 11.83 -27.31
N ARG A 351 21.35 10.79 -26.89
CA ARG A 351 20.55 10.73 -25.65
C ARG A 351 21.06 9.73 -24.62
N SER A 352 22.36 9.45 -24.62
CA SER A 352 22.95 8.38 -23.84
C SER A 352 23.15 8.76 -22.39
N CYS A 353 22.10 8.50 -21.63
CA CYS A 353 22.18 7.95 -20.29
C CYS A 353 20.77 7.46 -20.00
N LEU A 354 20.39 6.30 -20.57
CA LEU A 354 19.12 5.61 -20.32
C LEU A 354 17.96 6.58 -20.04
N THR A 355 17.71 7.48 -20.99
CA THR A 355 16.51 8.31 -20.96
C THR A 355 15.38 7.42 -21.41
N ASP A 356 14.60 6.89 -20.47
CA ASP A 356 13.23 6.54 -20.80
C ASP A 356 12.64 7.79 -21.49
N THR A 357 12.02 7.61 -22.64
CA THR A 357 11.32 8.68 -23.38
C THR A 357 10.40 9.54 -22.50
N VAL A 358 9.99 9.00 -21.35
CA VAL A 358 9.19 9.68 -20.32
C VAL A 358 10.03 10.50 -19.33
N PHE A 359 11.26 10.08 -19.01
CA PHE A 359 12.09 10.64 -17.94
C PHE A 359 13.49 11.04 -18.43
N ARG A 360 13.67 12.33 -18.71
CA ARG A 360 14.93 12.96 -19.18
C ARG A 360 16.00 13.07 -18.08
N TYR A 361 16.48 11.97 -17.50
CA TYR A 361 17.55 12.00 -16.47
C TYR A 361 18.76 11.19 -16.87
N SER A 362 19.95 11.68 -16.48
CA SER A 362 21.25 11.04 -16.65
C SER A 362 21.61 10.22 -15.41
N ALA A 363 21.70 8.90 -15.51
CA ALA A 363 22.44 8.09 -14.54
C ALA A 363 23.94 8.16 -14.87
N GLY A 364 24.72 8.93 -14.11
CA GLY A 364 26.17 8.92 -14.22
C GLY A 364 26.76 7.92 -13.24
N CYS A 365 27.62 7.01 -13.70
CA CYS A 365 28.37 6.10 -12.82
C CYS A 365 29.79 6.65 -12.64
N GLU A 366 30.20 6.95 -11.41
CA GLU A 366 31.61 7.19 -11.07
C GLU A 366 32.28 5.85 -10.76
N TYR A 367 33.42 5.56 -11.41
CA TYR A 367 34.25 4.41 -11.10
C TYR A 367 35.64 4.87 -10.67
N VAL A 368 36.15 4.29 -9.57
CA VAL A 368 37.52 4.50 -9.10
C VAL A 368 38.38 3.37 -9.65
N ILE A 369 39.40 3.71 -10.44
CA ILE A 369 40.35 2.75 -11.00
C ILE A 369 41.56 2.68 -10.07
N PRO A 370 41.92 1.50 -9.53
CA PRO A 370 43.15 1.32 -8.76
C PRO A 370 44.40 1.70 -9.57
N ASP A 371 45.37 2.37 -8.95
CA ASP A 371 46.62 2.79 -9.61
C ASP A 371 47.41 1.60 -10.21
N SER A 372 47.22 0.38 -9.69
CA SER A 372 47.81 -0.85 -10.23
C SER A 372 47.30 -1.22 -11.63
N LEU A 373 46.17 -0.65 -12.06
CA LEU A 373 45.56 -0.84 -13.38
C LEU A 373 45.81 0.36 -14.31
N ALA A 374 46.58 1.37 -13.88
CA ALA A 374 46.79 2.62 -14.62
C ALA A 374 47.53 2.49 -15.97
N GLY A 375 47.97 1.29 -16.35
CA GLY A 375 48.52 0.97 -17.68
C GLY A 375 47.80 -0.17 -18.42
N GLY A 376 46.71 -0.70 -17.86
CA GLY A 376 45.93 -1.80 -18.46
C GLY A 376 44.70 -1.29 -19.21
N HIS A 377 44.24 -2.06 -20.20
CA HIS A 377 42.93 -1.83 -20.83
C HIS A 377 41.82 -2.14 -19.81
N LEU A 378 41.13 -1.11 -19.35
CA LEU A 378 39.97 -1.27 -18.47
C LEU A 378 38.75 -1.67 -19.31
N MET A 379 38.16 -2.82 -19.02
CA MET A 379 36.91 -3.26 -19.64
C MET A 379 35.76 -3.04 -18.65
N ALA A 380 35.03 -1.93 -18.82
CA ALA A 380 33.77 -1.71 -18.11
C ALA A 380 32.64 -2.34 -18.93
N SER A 381 32.06 -3.43 -18.43
CA SER A 381 30.91 -4.08 -19.04
C SER A 381 29.63 -3.56 -18.40
N PHE A 382 28.84 -2.79 -19.14
CA PHE A 382 27.52 -2.35 -18.73
C PHE A 382 26.48 -3.31 -19.31
N SER A 383 25.79 -4.05 -18.45
CA SER A 383 24.65 -4.88 -18.84
C SER A 383 23.36 -4.08 -18.63
N ALA A 384 22.73 -3.66 -19.72
CA ALA A 384 21.38 -3.15 -19.70
C ALA A 384 20.44 -4.30 -20.11
N ARG A 385 19.56 -4.74 -19.21
CA ARG A 385 18.40 -5.56 -19.60
C ARG A 385 17.35 -4.62 -20.16
N VAL A 386 16.99 -4.82 -21.42
CA VAL A 386 15.83 -4.20 -22.07
C VAL A 386 14.56 -4.79 -21.49
#